data_AF-A0A951PSX4-F1
#
_entry.id   AF-A0A951PSX4-F1
#
_cell.length_a   1.000
_cell.length_b   1.000
_cell.length_c   1.000
_cell.angle_alpha   90.00
_cell.angle_beta   90.00
_cell.angle_gamma   90.00
#
_symmetry.space_group_name_H-M   'P 1'
#
loop_
_entity.id
_entity.type
_entity.pdbx_description
1 polymer ?
#
loop_
_entity_poly.entity_id
_entity_poly.type
_entity_poly.pdbx_seq_one_letter_code
_entity_poly.pdbx_strand_id
1 'polypeptide(L)'
;MSRVALGDENVVKHLIHLIQTSKNGLLLTEAPRALSKLLQGDLFSVAVRGLKDYLQNEVYKTDPGRYEQIYQILWFCTRKMSYPDFYQAWHETTTHQQG
;
A
#
# COMPACT_ATOMS: atom_id res chain seq x y z
N MET A 1 17.72 -4.72 -12.97
CA MET A 1 16.33 -5.10 -12.64
C MET A 1 15.77 -5.95 -13.77
N SER A 2 15.06 -7.05 -13.46
CA SER A 2 14.51 -7.99 -14.46
C SER A 2 13.04 -7.67 -14.79
N ARG A 3 12.57 -8.10 -15.97
CA ARG A 3 11.21 -7.86 -16.47
C ARG A 3 10.10 -8.45 -15.56
N VAL A 4 10.46 -9.48 -14.77
CA VAL A 4 9.59 -10.10 -13.75
C VAL A 4 9.38 -9.17 -12.55
N ALA A 5 10.45 -8.55 -12.03
CA ALA A 5 10.35 -7.62 -10.90
C ALA A 5 9.50 -6.37 -11.23
N LEU A 6 9.59 -5.87 -12.47
CA LEU A 6 8.72 -4.78 -12.96
C LEU A 6 7.25 -5.20 -13.10
N GLY A 7 6.99 -6.46 -13.42
CA GLY A 7 5.63 -7.02 -13.49
C GLY A 7 4.95 -7.02 -12.13
N ASP A 8 5.66 -7.48 -11.10
CA ASP A 8 5.12 -7.58 -9.74
C ASP A 8 4.85 -6.20 -9.12
N GLU A 9 5.74 -5.22 -9.34
CA GLU A 9 5.53 -3.85 -8.87
C GLU A 9 4.31 -3.19 -9.50
N ASN A 10 4.06 -3.42 -10.80
CA ASN A 10 2.89 -2.88 -11.49
C ASN A 10 1.58 -3.48 -10.95
N VAL A 11 1.56 -4.77 -10.64
CA VAL A 11 0.40 -5.43 -10.02
C VAL A 11 0.15 -4.84 -8.63
N VAL A 12 1.21 -4.65 -7.83
CA VAL A 12 1.11 -4.00 -6.51
C VAL A 12 0.54 -2.59 -6.62
N LYS A 13 1.05 -1.76 -7.54
CA LYS A 13 0.52 -0.39 -7.76
C LYS A 13 -0.95 -0.40 -8.19
N HIS A 14 -1.36 -1.36 -9.04
CA HIS A 14 -2.74 -1.49 -9.45
C HIS A 14 -3.66 -1.87 -8.28
N LEU A 15 -3.25 -2.80 -7.43
CA LEU A 15 -4.00 -3.17 -6.23
C LEU A 15 -4.10 -2.02 -5.24
N ILE A 16 -3.02 -1.26 -5.03
CA ILE A 16 -3.03 -0.03 -4.22
C ILE A 16 -4.07 0.94 -4.78
N HIS A 17 -4.06 1.19 -6.09
CA HIS A 17 -5.02 2.08 -6.72
C HIS A 17 -6.49 1.61 -6.52
N LEU A 18 -6.75 0.31 -6.60
CA LEU A 18 -8.08 -0.25 -6.32
C LEU A 18 -8.50 -0.02 -4.86
N ILE A 19 -7.59 -0.21 -3.89
CA ILE A 19 -7.87 0.03 -2.47
C ILE A 19 -8.20 1.52 -2.24
N GLN A 20 -7.48 2.41 -2.90
CA GLN A 20 -7.64 3.86 -2.77
C GLN A 20 -8.94 4.40 -3.37
N THR A 21 -9.39 3.84 -4.50
CA THR A 21 -10.44 4.46 -5.32
C THR A 21 -11.75 3.68 -5.37
N SER A 22 -11.74 2.38 -5.06
CA SER A 22 -12.93 1.54 -5.17
C SER A 22 -14.01 1.96 -4.18
N LYS A 23 -15.25 2.05 -4.67
CA LYS A 23 -16.48 2.15 -3.87
C LYS A 23 -17.15 0.79 -3.65
N ASN A 24 -16.62 -0.26 -4.28
CA ASN A 24 -17.14 -1.62 -4.15
C ASN A 24 -16.50 -2.27 -2.90
N GLY A 25 -17.33 -2.56 -1.89
CA GLY A 25 -16.89 -3.18 -0.63
C GLY A 25 -16.21 -4.54 -0.80
N LEU A 26 -16.60 -5.34 -1.80
CA LEU A 26 -15.93 -6.61 -2.11
C LEU A 26 -14.50 -6.37 -2.57
N LEU A 27 -14.28 -5.40 -3.47
CA LEU A 27 -12.95 -5.03 -3.93
C LEU A 27 -12.10 -4.43 -2.80
N LEU A 28 -12.71 -3.66 -1.89
CA LEU A 28 -12.03 -3.14 -0.70
C LEU A 28 -11.62 -4.25 0.29
N THR A 29 -12.16 -5.47 0.17
CA THR A 29 -11.78 -6.62 1.00
C THR A 29 -10.79 -7.54 0.28
N GLU A 30 -11.02 -7.83 -1.00
CA GLU A 30 -10.19 -8.76 -1.76
C GLU A 30 -8.87 -8.14 -2.24
N ALA A 31 -8.84 -6.84 -2.56
CA ALA A 31 -7.60 -6.18 -2.99
C ALA A 31 -6.53 -6.12 -1.88
N PRO A 32 -6.84 -5.75 -0.62
CA PRO A 32 -5.89 -5.86 0.49
C PRO A 32 -5.37 -7.28 0.72
N ARG A 33 -6.24 -8.29 0.61
CA ARG A 33 -5.88 -9.70 0.76
C ARG A 33 -4.94 -10.16 -0.35
N ALA A 34 -5.23 -9.80 -1.59
CA ALA A 34 -4.37 -10.10 -2.74
C ALA A 34 -3.02 -9.39 -2.61
N LEU A 35 -3.03 -8.11 -2.22
CA LEU A 35 -1.82 -7.33 -2.00
C LEU A 35 -0.92 -8.01 -0.97
N SER A 36 -1.46 -8.36 0.19
CA SER A 36 -0.71 -8.99 1.29
C SER A 36 -0.04 -10.31 0.90
N LYS A 37 -0.60 -11.07 -0.05
CA LYS A 37 -0.01 -12.30 -0.58
C LYS A 37 1.14 -12.08 -1.55
N LEU A 38 1.17 -10.91 -2.22
CA LEU A 38 2.20 -10.55 -3.20
C LEU A 38 3.39 -9.81 -2.56
N LEU A 39 3.20 -9.19 -1.40
CA LEU A 39 4.25 -8.41 -0.75
C LEU A 39 5.42 -9.29 -0.32
N GLN A 40 6.58 -9.01 -0.91
CA GLN A 40 7.87 -9.62 -0.59
C GLN A 40 8.99 -8.65 -0.97
N GLY A 41 10.12 -8.70 -0.26
CA GLY A 41 11.29 -7.85 -0.52
C GLY A 41 10.92 -6.37 -0.65
N ASP A 42 11.40 -5.71 -1.71
CA ASP A 42 11.22 -4.28 -1.93
C ASP A 42 9.76 -3.85 -2.18
N LEU A 43 8.86 -4.80 -2.47
CA LEU A 43 7.44 -4.50 -2.70
C LEU A 43 6.75 -4.00 -1.42
N PHE A 44 7.27 -4.34 -0.23
CA PHE A 44 6.78 -3.76 1.02
C PHE A 44 6.92 -2.23 1.02
N SER A 45 8.06 -1.71 0.57
CA SER A 45 8.31 -0.26 0.48
C SER A 45 7.41 0.43 -0.54
N VAL A 46 7.03 -0.26 -1.63
CA VAL A 46 6.04 0.24 -2.60
C VAL A 46 4.67 0.38 -1.96
N ALA A 47 4.22 -0.63 -1.19
CA ALA A 47 2.94 -0.58 -0.48
C ALA A 47 2.91 0.51 0.61
N VAL A 48 3.97 0.64 1.42
CA VAL A 48 4.05 1.68 2.46
C VAL A 48 3.93 3.07 1.83
N ARG A 49 4.73 3.38 0.80
CA ARG A 49 4.68 4.68 0.12
C ARG A 49 3.32 4.97 -0.52
N GLY A 50 2.68 3.96 -1.10
CA GLY A 50 1.39 4.12 -1.76
C GLY A 50 0.22 4.31 -0.78
N LEU A 51 0.33 3.83 0.47
CA LEU A 51 -0.81 3.76 1.38
C LEU A 51 -0.70 4.66 2.62
N LYS A 52 0.50 5.12 2.99
CA LYS A 52 0.73 5.87 4.24
C LYS A 52 -0.17 7.10 4.40
N ASP A 53 -0.45 7.82 3.31
CA ASP A 53 -1.23 9.07 3.35
C ASP A 53 -2.73 8.83 3.60
N TYR A 54 -3.17 7.57 3.60
CA TYR A 54 -4.56 7.21 3.92
C TYR A 54 -4.76 6.88 5.41
N LEU A 55 -3.71 6.83 6.23
CA LEU A 55 -3.80 6.80 7.70
C LEU A 55 -3.96 8.20 8.29
N GLN A 56 -4.91 8.95 7.76
CA GLN A 56 -5.28 10.28 8.23
C GLN A 56 -6.66 10.27 8.90
N ASN A 57 -6.86 11.16 9.87
CA ASN A 57 -8.12 11.24 10.63
C ASN A 57 -9.32 11.54 9.71
N GLU A 58 -9.10 12.26 8.63
CA GLU A 58 -10.08 12.63 7.62
C GLU A 58 -10.60 11.39 6.89
N VAL A 59 -9.71 10.45 6.55
CA VAL A 59 -10.09 9.18 5.92
C VAL A 59 -10.87 8.32 6.92
N TYR A 60 -10.44 8.23 8.17
CA TYR A 60 -11.17 7.49 9.20
C TYR A 60 -12.61 8.00 9.38
N LYS A 61 -12.82 9.31 9.37
CA LYS A 61 -14.15 9.93 9.52
C LYS A 61 -15.07 9.70 8.32
N THR A 62 -14.52 9.62 7.12
CA THR A 62 -15.29 9.58 5.87
C THR A 62 -15.46 8.16 5.32
N ASP A 63 -14.45 7.31 5.49
CA ASP A 63 -14.40 5.93 5.04
C ASP A 63 -13.62 5.06 6.04
N PRO A 64 -14.23 4.75 7.21
CA PRO A 64 -13.57 3.96 8.26
C PRO A 64 -13.24 2.54 7.79
N GLY A 65 -14.00 2.00 6.83
CA GLY A 65 -13.73 0.69 6.24
C GLY A 65 -12.42 0.69 5.46
N ARG A 66 -12.22 1.66 4.55
CA ARG A 66 -10.95 1.80 3.83
C ARG A 66 -9.78 2.09 4.78
N TYR A 67 -9.99 2.94 5.77
CA TYR A 67 -8.98 3.22 6.79
C TYR A 67 -8.51 1.92 7.47
N GLU A 68 -9.43 1.08 7.94
CA GLU A 68 -9.12 -0.19 8.61
C GLU A 68 -8.35 -1.14 7.69
N GLN A 69 -8.75 -1.28 6.43
CA GLN A 69 -8.04 -2.14 5.47
C GLN A 69 -6.61 -1.67 5.22
N ILE A 70 -6.41 -0.36 5.08
CA ILE A 70 -5.08 0.23 4.88
C ILE A 70 -4.22 0.10 6.14
N TYR A 71 -4.81 0.32 7.32
CA TYR A 71 -4.15 0.11 8.59
C TYR A 71 -3.62 -1.32 8.72
N GLN A 72 -4.44 -2.32 8.36
CA GLN A 72 -4.03 -3.73 8.43
C GLN A 72 -2.88 -4.06 7.48
N ILE A 73 -2.86 -3.50 6.26
CA ILE A 73 -1.74 -3.69 5.33
C ILE A 73 -0.46 -3.05 5.88
N LEU A 74 -0.54 -1.82 6.37
CA LEU A 74 0.63 -1.11 6.90
C LEU A 74 1.16 -1.80 8.16
N TRP A 75 0.27 -2.29 9.02
CA TRP A 75 0.62 -3.13 10.16
C TRP A 75 1.26 -4.46 9.74
N PHE A 76 0.80 -5.06 8.64
CA PHE A 76 1.46 -6.24 8.11
C PHE A 76 2.89 -5.92 7.63
N CYS A 77 3.10 -4.79 6.95
CA CYS A 77 4.43 -4.33 6.54
C CYS A 77 5.36 -4.09 7.74
N THR A 78 4.90 -3.43 8.81
CA THR A 78 5.75 -3.15 9.99
C THR A 78 6.29 -4.42 10.65
N ARG A 79 5.54 -5.53 10.56
CA ARG A 79 5.95 -6.83 11.10
C ARG A 79 6.91 -7.61 10.20
N LYS A 80 7.03 -7.22 8.92
CA LYS A 80 7.82 -7.94 7.90
C LYS A 80 9.06 -7.17 7.47
N MET A 81 9.05 -5.85 7.57
CA MET A 81 10.19 -4.99 7.29
C MET A 81 11.07 -4.83 8.52
N SER A 82 12.36 -4.55 8.31
CA SER A 82 13.17 -3.97 9.38
C SER A 82 12.67 -2.55 9.69
N TYR A 83 12.89 -2.10 10.92
CA TYR A 83 12.51 -0.73 11.29
C TYR A 83 13.17 0.34 10.40
N PRO A 84 14.48 0.27 10.08
CA PRO A 84 15.10 1.21 9.13
C PRO A 84 14.43 1.25 7.76
N ASP A 85 14.12 0.08 7.17
CA ASP A 85 13.50 0.01 5.85
C ASP A 85 12.08 0.58 5.87
N PHE A 86 11.31 0.27 6.92
CA PHE A 86 9.98 0.83 7.10
C PHE A 86 10.02 2.35 7.29
N TYR A 87 10.92 2.83 8.16
CA TYR A 87 11.10 4.26 8.42
C TYR A 87 11.46 5.01 7.14
N GLN A 88 12.41 4.48 6.36
CA GLN A 88 12.77 5.05 5.08
C GLN A 88 11.56 5.11 4.13
N ALA A 89 10.85 4.00 3.92
CA ALA A 89 9.68 3.97 3.05
C ALA A 89 8.56 4.91 3.53
N TRP A 90 8.39 5.08 4.84
CA TRP A 90 7.40 5.97 5.44
C TRP A 90 7.74 7.46 5.23
N HIS A 91 9.02 7.83 5.33
CA HIS A 91 9.45 9.22 5.25
C HIS A 91 9.91 9.66 3.87
N GLU A 92 10.13 8.73 2.93
CA GLU A 92 10.35 9.07 1.53
C GLU A 92 9.16 9.86 0.98
N THR A 93 9.44 11.07 0.48
CA THR A 93 8.46 11.85 -0.25
C THR A 93 8.23 11.18 -1.59
N THR A 94 6.98 10.83 -1.88
CA THR A 94 6.54 10.45 -3.23
C THR A 94 6.70 11.70 -4.09
N THR A 95 7.88 11.88 -4.68
CA THR A 95 8.10 12.97 -5.63
C THR A 95 7.22 12.63 -6.83
N HIS A 96 6.03 13.23 -6.90
CA HIS A 96 5.25 13.32 -8.12
C HIS A 96 6.09 14.10 -9.13
N GLN A 97 6.92 13.40 -9.91
CA GLN A 97 7.44 13.95 -11.15
C GLN A 97 6.28 13.93 -12.15
N GLN A 98 5.52 15.03 -12.15
CA GLN A 98 4.75 15.45 -13.32
C GLN A 98 5.76 15.87 -14.38
N GLY A 99 5.82 15.10 -15.46
CA GLY A 99 6.34 15.53 -16.76
C GLY A 99 5.16 15.83 -17.68
#